data_AF-A0A6A4GF93-F1
#
_entry.id   AF-A0A6A4GF93-F1
#
_cell.length_a   1.000
_cell.length_b   1.000
_cell.length_c   1.000
_cell.angle_alpha   90.00
_cell.angle_beta   90.00
_cell.angle_gamma   90.00
#
_symmetry.space_group_name_H-M   'P 1'
#
loop_
_entity.id
_entity.type
_entity.pdbx_description
1 polymer ?
#
loop_
_entity_poly.entity_id
_entity_poly.type
_entity_poly.pdbx_seq_one_letter_code
_entity_poly.pdbx_strand_id
1 'polypeptide(L)'
;QKFERRQAIASVMIEVHEKKGDMQGFQFWREVLESIDILTIGGMSDDEEGTEENETVRLVKDLDFRHPDFRNLFRKVDNVRTRNPSIFRNSGRKRMRRVYVPEMTSHQPPPNMPSSYYRQEYLDSMKQGKVPSVKL
;
A
#
# COMPACT_ATOMS: atom_id res chain seq x y z
N GLN A 1 10.61 -4.03 4.72
CA GLN A 1 9.84 -5.24 4.32
C GLN A 1 8.53 -4.97 3.54
N LYS A 2 7.50 -4.28 4.05
CA LYS A 2 6.22 -4.09 3.30
C LYS A 2 6.42 -3.33 1.97
N PHE A 3 7.11 -2.21 2.04
CA PHE A 3 7.49 -1.37 0.91
C PHE A 3 8.23 -2.18 -0.18
N GLU A 4 9.40 -2.72 0.16
CA GLU A 4 10.23 -3.53 -0.76
C GLU A 4 9.46 -4.71 -1.37
N ARG A 5 8.61 -5.38 -0.58
CA ARG A 5 7.80 -6.50 -1.07
C ARG A 5 6.81 -6.05 -2.15
N ARG A 6 6.14 -4.90 -1.94
CA ARG A 6 5.18 -4.37 -2.92
C ARG A 6 5.89 -3.90 -4.17
N GLN A 7 7.06 -3.25 -4.04
CA GLN A 7 7.91 -2.92 -5.19
C GLN A 7 8.26 -4.17 -5.99
N ALA A 8 8.80 -5.22 -5.33
CA ALA A 8 9.17 -6.46 -6.00
C ALA A 8 7.99 -7.14 -6.71
N ILE A 9 6.79 -7.14 -6.09
CA ILE A 9 5.58 -7.66 -6.74
C ILE A 9 5.25 -6.84 -8.00
N ALA A 10 5.24 -5.51 -7.90
CA ALA A 10 4.93 -4.65 -9.03
C ALA A 10 5.94 -4.84 -10.17
N SER A 11 7.24 -4.85 -9.88
CA SER A 11 8.30 -5.10 -10.87
C SER A 11 8.14 -6.43 -11.59
N VAL A 12 7.90 -7.52 -10.86
CA VAL A 12 7.67 -8.85 -11.47
C VAL A 12 6.42 -8.82 -12.37
N MET A 13 5.35 -8.16 -11.94
CA MET A 13 4.13 -8.08 -12.75
C MET A 13 4.30 -7.22 -14.00
N ILE A 14 5.08 -6.14 -13.95
CA ILE A 14 5.47 -5.35 -15.13
C ILE A 14 6.11 -6.27 -16.17
N GLU A 15 7.15 -7.04 -15.78
CA GLU A 15 7.84 -7.96 -16.69
C GLU A 15 6.91 -9.05 -17.26
N VAL A 16 6.00 -9.58 -16.43
CA VAL A 16 5.05 -10.61 -16.85
C VAL A 16 4.10 -10.07 -17.92
N HIS A 17 3.56 -8.87 -17.73
CA HIS A 17 2.61 -8.28 -18.69
C HIS A 17 3.32 -7.78 -19.95
N GLU A 18 4.54 -7.26 -19.83
CA GLU A 18 5.40 -6.90 -20.96
C GLU A 18 5.67 -8.13 -21.86
N LYS A 19 6.11 -9.24 -21.28
CA LYS A 19 6.37 -10.49 -22.02
C LYS A 19 5.13 -11.08 -22.70
N LYS A 20 3.95 -10.77 -22.19
CA LYS A 20 2.66 -11.20 -22.75
C LYS A 20 2.09 -10.25 -23.80
N GLY A 21 2.72 -9.08 -24.00
CA GLY A 21 2.17 -8.01 -24.84
C GLY A 21 0.90 -7.36 -24.28
N ASP A 22 0.62 -7.54 -22.99
CA ASP A 22 -0.54 -6.93 -22.32
C ASP A 22 -0.19 -5.52 -21.83
N MET A 23 -0.37 -4.54 -22.71
CA MET A 23 -0.03 -3.15 -22.45
C MET A 23 -0.87 -2.51 -21.34
N GLN A 24 -2.12 -2.95 -21.15
CA GLN A 24 -2.97 -2.41 -20.08
C GLN A 24 -2.47 -2.89 -18.71
N GLY A 25 -2.17 -4.18 -18.58
CA GLY A 25 -1.56 -4.73 -17.37
C GLY A 25 -0.20 -4.12 -17.07
N PHE A 26 0.64 -3.95 -18.10
CA PHE A 26 1.95 -3.30 -17.98
C PHE A 26 1.82 -1.88 -17.41
N GLN A 27 0.95 -1.06 -18.01
CA GLN A 27 0.75 0.33 -17.59
C GLN A 27 0.19 0.42 -16.17
N PHE A 28 -0.79 -0.42 -15.84
CA PHE A 28 -1.32 -0.51 -14.48
C PHE A 28 -0.21 -0.79 -13.46
N TRP A 29 0.61 -1.82 -13.68
CA TRP A 29 1.66 -2.20 -12.72
C TRP A 29 2.79 -1.18 -12.63
N ARG A 30 3.05 -0.44 -13.71
CA ARG A 30 3.94 0.72 -13.69
C ARG A 30 3.42 1.84 -12.78
N GLU A 31 2.15 2.21 -12.92
CA GLU A 31 1.52 3.22 -12.05
C GLU A 31 1.49 2.77 -10.59
N VAL A 32 1.28 1.47 -10.34
CA VAL A 32 1.40 0.90 -9.00
C VAL A 32 2.81 1.07 -8.44
N LEU A 33 3.85 0.76 -9.23
CA LEU A 33 5.24 0.90 -8.78
C LEU A 33 5.58 2.36 -8.48
N GLU A 34 5.23 3.28 -9.38
CA GLU A 34 5.43 4.72 -9.19
C GLU A 34 4.71 5.24 -7.94
N SER A 35 3.47 4.79 -7.72
CA SER A 35 2.73 5.13 -6.50
C SER A 35 3.40 4.63 -5.23
N ILE A 36 3.97 3.43 -5.25
CA ILE A 36 4.72 2.87 -4.11
C ILE A 36 5.96 3.71 -3.85
N ASP A 37 6.70 4.09 -4.89
CA ASP A 37 7.94 4.87 -4.77
C ASP A 37 7.68 6.27 -4.21
N ILE A 38 6.60 6.93 -4.65
CA ILE A 38 6.17 8.23 -4.10
C ILE A 38 5.75 8.10 -2.63
N LEU A 39 4.99 7.06 -2.29
CA LEU A 39 4.53 6.83 -0.91
C LEU A 39 5.66 6.39 0.03
N THR A 40 6.77 5.86 -0.50
CA THR A 40 7.92 5.38 0.28
C THR A 40 7.52 4.42 1.42
N ILE A 41 8.39 4.24 2.42
CA ILE A 41 8.07 3.51 3.65
C ILE A 41 6.97 4.23 4.45
N GLY A 42 6.95 5.57 4.45
CA GLY A 42 6.04 6.39 5.27
C GLY A 42 4.56 6.29 4.86
N GLY A 43 4.28 5.93 3.60
CA GLY A 43 2.93 5.71 3.07
C GLY A 43 2.45 4.27 3.16
N MET A 44 3.20 3.39 3.82
CA MET A 44 2.75 2.04 4.13
C MET A 44 1.91 2.06 5.41
N SER A 45 0.78 1.34 5.41
CA SER A 45 -0.08 1.17 6.59
C SER A 45 0.72 0.76 7.83
N ASP A 46 0.21 1.04 9.02
CA ASP A 46 0.79 0.47 10.25
C ASP A 46 0.13 -0.89 10.56
N ASP A 47 0.92 -1.84 11.08
CA ASP A 47 0.42 -3.17 11.42
C ASP A 47 0.78 -3.56 12.85
N GLU A 48 -0.23 -3.83 13.66
CA GLU A 48 -0.08 -4.37 15.01
C GLU A 48 -0.47 -5.86 15.05
N GLU A 49 0.05 -6.60 16.03
CA GLU A 49 -0.44 -7.96 16.29
C GLU A 49 -1.70 -7.88 17.15
N GLY A 50 -2.69 -8.69 16.80
CA GLY A 50 -3.93 -8.82 17.56
C GLY A 50 -4.45 -10.25 17.51
N THR A 51 -5.60 -10.46 18.13
CA THR A 51 -6.28 -11.75 18.17
C THR A 51 -7.71 -11.56 17.70
N GLU A 52 -8.13 -12.36 16.72
CA GLU A 52 -9.51 -12.40 16.25
C GLU A 52 -9.92 -13.87 16.07
N GLU A 53 -11.05 -14.27 16.65
CA GLU A 53 -11.55 -15.67 16.60
C GLU A 53 -10.51 -16.72 17.08
N ASN A 54 -9.75 -16.39 18.13
CA ASN A 54 -8.64 -17.22 18.66
C ASN A 54 -7.45 -17.44 17.70
N GLU A 55 -7.39 -16.72 16.58
CA GLU A 55 -6.22 -16.71 15.69
C GLU A 55 -5.41 -15.43 15.86
N THR A 56 -4.07 -15.55 15.82
CA THR A 56 -3.20 -14.37 15.76
C THR A 56 -3.29 -13.72 14.38
N VAL A 57 -3.69 -12.45 14.36
CA VAL A 57 -3.88 -11.65 13.14
C VAL A 57 -2.98 -10.42 13.14
N ARG A 58 -2.81 -9.83 11.96
CA ARG A 58 -2.21 -8.51 11.78
C ARG A 58 -3.31 -7.49 11.61
N LEU A 59 -3.52 -6.63 12.61
CA LEU A 59 -4.44 -5.50 12.55
C LEU A 59 -3.79 -4.39 11.73
N VAL A 60 -4.45 -3.97 10.66
CA VAL A 60 -3.92 -3.00 9.70
C VAL A 60 -4.67 -1.69 9.85
N LYS A 61 -4.00 -0.69 10.42
CA LYS A 61 -4.50 0.68 10.59
C LYS A 61 -4.23 1.49 9.33
N ASP A 62 -5.15 2.40 8.99
CA ASP A 62 -4.92 3.31 7.87
C ASP A 62 -4.05 4.50 8.27
N LEU A 63 -3.62 5.28 7.28
CA LEU A 63 -2.91 6.54 7.53
C LEU A 63 -3.90 7.70 7.36
N ASP A 64 -3.87 8.63 8.32
CA ASP A 64 -4.71 9.83 8.35
C ASP A 64 -4.52 10.74 7.14
N PHE A 65 -3.31 10.80 6.58
CA PHE A 65 -3.02 11.60 5.41
C PHE A 65 -3.36 10.93 4.10
N ARG A 66 -3.34 9.59 4.01
CA ARG A 66 -3.27 8.85 2.73
C ARG A 66 -4.64 8.62 2.13
N HIS A 67 -4.78 8.89 0.82
CA HIS A 67 -6.02 8.67 0.08
C HIS A 67 -6.54 7.22 0.26
N PRO A 68 -7.84 7.01 0.52
CA PRO A 68 -8.41 5.71 0.87
C PRO A 68 -8.22 4.64 -0.22
N ASP A 69 -8.11 5.02 -1.49
CA ASP A 69 -7.91 4.08 -2.59
C ASP A 69 -6.60 3.29 -2.47
N PHE A 70 -5.56 3.85 -1.85
CA PHE A 70 -4.32 3.12 -1.63
C PHE A 70 -4.49 1.94 -0.67
N ARG A 71 -5.50 1.95 0.20
CA ARG A 71 -5.85 0.76 1.00
C ARG A 71 -6.27 -0.39 0.09
N ASN A 72 -7.18 -0.12 -0.84
CA ASN A 72 -7.67 -1.10 -1.78
C ASN A 72 -6.59 -1.56 -2.76
N LEU A 73 -5.82 -0.60 -3.29
CA LEU A 73 -4.71 -0.89 -4.19
C LEU A 73 -3.71 -1.82 -3.54
N PHE A 74 -3.20 -1.47 -2.36
CA PHE A 74 -2.20 -2.29 -1.69
C PHE A 74 -2.73 -3.63 -1.21
N ARG A 75 -4.01 -3.74 -0.88
CA ARG A 75 -4.66 -5.04 -0.66
C ARG A 75 -4.64 -5.91 -1.94
N LYS A 76 -4.87 -5.31 -3.11
CA LYS A 76 -4.75 -6.01 -4.41
C LYS A 76 -3.32 -6.48 -4.65
N VAL A 77 -2.33 -5.60 -4.49
CA VAL A 77 -0.89 -5.92 -4.63
C VAL A 77 -0.50 -7.06 -3.70
N ASP A 78 -0.86 -6.95 -2.43
CA ASP A 78 -0.54 -7.93 -1.39
C ASP A 78 -1.15 -9.33 -1.66
N ASN A 79 -2.23 -9.41 -2.45
CA ASN A 79 -2.91 -10.66 -2.77
C ASN A 79 -2.44 -11.31 -4.08
N VAL A 80 -1.65 -10.60 -4.88
CA VAL A 80 -1.20 -11.11 -6.19
C VAL A 80 -0.40 -12.39 -6.06
N ARG A 81 0.49 -12.49 -5.08
CA ARG A 81 1.30 -13.70 -4.85
C ARG A 81 0.46 -14.93 -4.56
N THR A 82 -0.60 -14.78 -3.78
CA THR A 82 -1.52 -15.88 -3.45
C THR A 82 -2.33 -16.29 -4.67
N ARG A 83 -2.74 -15.33 -5.51
CA ARG A 83 -3.57 -15.57 -6.70
C ARG A 83 -2.79 -16.09 -7.91
N ASN A 84 -1.46 -15.93 -7.92
CA ASN A 84 -0.61 -16.29 -9.05
C ASN A 84 0.56 -17.21 -8.61
N PRO A 85 0.27 -18.43 -8.12
CA PRO A 85 1.31 -19.33 -7.60
C PRO A 85 2.31 -19.81 -8.67
N SER A 86 1.94 -19.76 -9.95
CA SER A 86 2.83 -20.05 -11.08
C SER A 86 3.90 -18.99 -11.31
N ILE A 87 3.62 -17.73 -10.92
CA ILE A 87 4.54 -16.59 -11.02
C ILE A 87 5.30 -16.45 -9.71
N PHE A 88 4.59 -16.51 -8.58
CA PHE A 88 5.15 -16.33 -7.25
C PHE A 88 5.14 -17.65 -6.49
N ARG A 89 6.32 -18.25 -6.34
CA ARG A 89 6.47 -19.39 -5.43
C ARG A 89 6.19 -18.93 -4.00
N ASN A 90 5.14 -19.51 -3.41
CA ASN A 90 4.82 -19.30 -2.00
C ASN A 90 5.59 -20.32 -1.17
N SER A 91 6.88 -20.08 -0.97
CA SER A 91 7.71 -20.84 -0.03
C SER A 91 7.75 -20.15 1.34
N GLY A 92 7.75 -20.95 2.42
CA GLY A 92 7.90 -20.47 3.79
C GLY A 92 6.61 -20.46 4.62
N ARG A 93 6.67 -19.78 5.78
CA ARG A 93 5.59 -19.75 6.79
C ARG A 93 4.30 -19.17 6.19
N LYS A 94 3.16 -19.81 6.51
CA LYS A 94 1.81 -19.30 6.15
C LYS A 94 1.68 -17.84 6.59
N ARG A 95 1.23 -16.98 5.66
CA ARG A 95 1.02 -15.56 5.94
C ARG A 95 -0.06 -15.41 7.02
N MET A 96 0.22 -14.62 8.04
CA MET A 96 -0.78 -14.24 9.04
C MET A 96 -1.94 -13.49 8.37
N ARG A 97 -3.17 -13.79 8.78
CA ARG A 97 -4.38 -13.12 8.31
C ARG A 97 -4.29 -11.64 8.67
N ARG A 98 -4.67 -10.77 7.73
CA ARG A 98 -4.67 -9.32 7.90
C ARG A 98 -6.11 -8.85 8.07
N VAL A 99 -6.36 -8.13 9.15
CA VAL A 99 -7.68 -7.59 9.50
C VAL A 99 -7.58 -6.07 9.41
N TYR A 100 -8.46 -5.50 8.61
CA TYR A 100 -8.45 -4.09 8.27
C TYR A 100 -9.37 -3.35 9.23
N VAL A 101 -8.78 -2.58 10.14
CA VAL A 101 -9.52 -1.95 11.23
C VAL A 101 -9.83 -0.47 10.89
N PRO A 102 -10.87 0.14 11.48
CA PRO A 102 -11.24 1.53 11.18
C PRO A 102 -10.27 2.57 11.75
N GLU A 103 -9.44 2.19 12.72
CA GLU A 103 -8.45 3.06 13.35
C GLU A 103 -7.44 3.58 12.33
N MET A 104 -7.09 4.85 12.53
CA MET A 104 -6.03 5.52 11.78
C MET A 104 -4.83 5.75 12.68
N THR A 105 -3.64 5.65 12.10
CA THR A 105 -2.41 6.06 12.74
C THR A 105 -1.97 7.39 12.14
N SER A 106 -1.53 8.31 13.00
CA SER A 106 -0.97 9.57 12.54
C SER A 106 0.52 9.42 12.22
N HIS A 107 0.88 9.71 10.98
CA HIS A 107 2.25 9.66 10.50
C HIS A 107 2.59 10.95 9.75
N GLN A 108 3.87 11.32 9.76
CA GLN A 108 4.34 12.36 8.87
C GLN A 108 4.24 11.87 7.41
N PRO A 109 3.58 12.63 6.52
CA PRO A 109 3.54 12.29 5.11
C PRO A 109 4.95 12.32 4.50
N PRO A 110 5.27 11.41 3.55
CA PRO A 110 6.46 11.53 2.72
C PRO A 110 6.57 12.90 2.04
N PRO A 111 7.80 13.39 1.78
CA PRO A 111 8.00 14.67 1.10
C PRO A 111 7.60 14.59 -0.37
N ASN A 112 7.16 15.72 -0.95
CA ASN A 112 6.85 15.90 -2.37
C ASN A 112 5.78 14.93 -2.91
N MET A 113 4.81 14.53 -2.10
CA MET A 113 3.68 13.76 -2.60
C MET A 113 2.66 14.66 -3.33
N PRO A 114 2.07 14.20 -4.43
CA PRO A 114 1.00 14.92 -5.11
C PRO A 114 -0.21 15.12 -4.19
N SER A 115 -0.93 16.23 -4.36
CA SER A 115 -2.16 16.50 -3.60
C SER A 115 -3.21 15.38 -3.72
N SER A 116 -3.28 14.70 -4.86
CA SER A 116 -4.17 13.56 -5.10
C SER A 116 -3.88 12.34 -4.23
N TYR A 117 -2.72 12.29 -3.58
CA TYR A 117 -2.35 11.21 -2.68
C TYR A 117 -2.87 11.43 -1.25
N TYR A 118 -3.40 12.61 -0.98
CA TYR A 118 -3.91 12.98 0.32
C TYR A 118 -5.41 12.75 0.43
N ARG A 119 -5.87 12.53 1.67
CA ARG A 119 -7.27 12.71 2.04
C ARG A 119 -7.63 14.19 2.03
N GLN A 120 -8.86 14.49 1.61
CA GLN A 120 -9.32 15.88 1.58
C GLN A 120 -9.32 16.51 2.97
N GLU A 121 -9.71 15.73 4.00
CA GLU A 121 -9.74 16.14 5.40
C GLU A 121 -8.34 16.51 5.92
N TYR A 122 -7.29 15.82 5.43
CA TYR A 122 -5.92 16.12 5.79
C TYR A 122 -5.44 17.41 5.13
N LEU A 123 -5.76 17.62 3.84
CA LEU A 123 -5.45 18.86 3.13
C LEU A 123 -6.13 20.07 3.78
N ASP A 124 -7.38 19.92 4.21
CA ASP A 124 -8.11 21.00 4.88
C ASP A 124 -7.55 21.28 6.28
N SER A 125 -7.14 20.25 7.00
CA SER A 125 -6.43 20.40 8.28
C SER A 125 -5.07 21.09 8.12
N MET A 126 -4.38 20.86 7.00
CA MET A 126 -3.10 21.49 6.68
C MET A 126 -3.27 22.99 6.42
N LYS A 127 -4.32 23.39 5.67
CA LYS A 127 -4.68 24.80 5.46
C LYS A 127 -5.01 25.53 6.77
N GLN A 128 -5.56 24.81 7.74
CA GLN A 128 -5.89 25.33 9.07
C GLN A 128 -4.70 25.30 10.06
N GLY A 129 -3.54 24.78 9.64
CA GLY A 129 -2.36 24.65 10.51
C GLY A 129 -2.51 23.60 11.63
N LYS A 130 -3.47 22.67 11.52
CA LYS A 130 -3.71 21.61 12.51
C LYS A 130 -2.78 20.41 12.36
N VAL A 131 -2.23 20.21 11.16
CA VAL A 131 -1.26 19.17 10.83
C VAL A 131 -0.05 19.79 10.13
N PRO A 132 1.11 19.12 10.09
CA PRO A 132 2.30 19.64 9.44
C PRO A 132 2.04 20.07 7.99
N SER A 133 2.50 21.27 7.64
CA SER A 133 2.52 21.71 6.25
C SER A 133 3.59 20.92 5.48
N VAL A 134 3.20 20.34 4.36
CA VAL A 134 4.10 19.67 3.42
C VAL A 134 4.07 20.41 2.10
N LYS A 135 5.18 20.36 1.38
CA LYS A 135 5.27 20.93 0.03
C LYS A 135 4.51 19.99 -0.93
N LEU A 136 3.45 20.51 -1.53
CA LEU A 136 2.65 19.86 -2.57
C LEU A 136 3.24 20.11 -3.96
#